data_AF-A0A7J6KIL6-F1
#
_entry.id   AF-A0A7J6KIL6-F1
#
_cell.length_a   1.000
_cell.length_b   1.000
_cell.length_c   1.000
_cell.angle_alpha   90.00
_cell.angle_beta   90.00
_cell.angle_gamma   90.00
#
_symmetry.space_group_name_H-M   'P 1'
#
loop_
_entity.id
_entity.type
_entity.pdbx_description
1 polymer ?
#
loop_
_entity_poly.entity_id
_entity_poly.type
_entity_poly.pdbx_seq_one_letter_code
_entity_poly.pdbx_strand_id
1 'polypeptide(L)'
;YFLRDGTLEMYDIKNRRPFLKRCEFPGVAAKDLYIGSMITVYSRQLKIVEYADEFTRSKLETLKGRTLAMIKPDAYSHIGDILTEIVKAG
;
A
#
# COMPACT_ATOMS: atom_id res chain seq x y z
N TYR A 1 -2.07 9.42 6.59
CA TYR A 1 -1.20 8.53 7.39
C TYR A 1 0.05 9.29 7.75
N PHE A 2 0.46 9.24 9.01
CA PHE A 2 1.59 9.98 9.53
C PHE A 2 2.79 9.05 9.69
N LEU A 3 3.86 9.29 8.93
CA LEU A 3 5.05 8.43 8.92
C LEU A 3 5.83 8.44 10.25
N ARG A 4 5.68 9.49 11.06
CA ARG A 4 6.43 9.65 12.31
C ARG A 4 5.92 8.75 13.44
N ASP A 5 4.61 8.58 13.55
CA ASP A 5 3.96 7.86 14.65
C ASP A 5 3.00 6.76 14.18
N GLY A 6 2.91 6.51 12.88
CA GLY A 6 2.05 5.46 12.33
C GLY A 6 0.55 5.71 12.52
N THR A 7 0.15 6.93 12.86
CA THR A 7 -1.26 7.27 13.03
C THR A 7 -1.95 7.51 11.69
N LEU A 8 -3.28 7.38 11.65
CA LEU A 8 -4.09 7.71 10.48
C LEU A 8 -5.22 8.66 10.83
N GLU A 9 -5.59 9.46 9.84
CA GLU A 9 -6.69 10.41 9.86
C GLU A 9 -7.40 10.30 8.52
N MET A 10 -8.72 10.45 8.51
CA MET A 10 -9.52 10.49 7.29
C MET A 10 -10.36 11.75 7.25
N TYR A 11 -10.31 12.42 6.11
CA TYR A 11 -11.07 13.65 5.87
C TYR A 11 -12.00 13.44 4.69
N ASP A 12 -13.27 13.81 4.86
CA ASP A 12 -14.25 13.77 3.78
C ASP A 12 -14.16 15.06 2.97
N ILE A 13 -13.57 14.95 1.77
CA ILE A 13 -13.34 16.07 0.85
C ILE A 13 -14.66 16.65 0.34
N LYS A 14 -15.69 15.80 0.11
CA LYS A 14 -16.97 16.23 -0.45
C LYS A 14 -17.74 17.09 0.55
N ASN A 15 -17.79 16.63 1.81
CA ASN A 15 -18.53 17.29 2.87
C ASN A 15 -17.69 18.25 3.72
N ARG A 16 -16.39 18.41 3.39
CA ARG A 16 -15.42 19.27 4.09
C ARG A 16 -15.45 19.09 5.62
N ARG A 17 -15.46 17.84 6.07
CA ARG A 17 -15.49 17.51 7.50
C ARG A 17 -14.57 16.34 7.83
N PRO A 18 -14.02 16.25 9.05
CA PRO A 18 -13.28 15.08 9.48
C PRO A 18 -14.21 13.86 9.47
N PHE A 19 -13.78 12.80 8.80
CA PHE A 19 -14.49 11.51 8.78
C PHE A 19 -14.01 10.63 9.95
N LEU A 20 -12.71 10.59 10.17
CA LEU A 20 -12.07 9.92 11.29
C LEU A 20 -10.97 10.82 11.84
N LYS A 21 -11.05 11.14 13.13
CA LYS A 21 -9.99 11.88 13.83
C LYS A 21 -8.72 11.04 13.89
N ARG A 22 -7.57 11.72 14.02
CA ARG A 22 -6.27 11.09 14.16
C ARG A 22 -6.28 10.02 15.26
N CYS A 23 -5.95 8.79 14.89
CA CYS A 23 -5.83 7.67 15.82
C CYS A 23 -4.69 6.72 15.43
N GLU A 24 -4.15 6.02 16.41
CA GLU A 24 -3.28 4.87 16.17
C GLU A 24 -4.10 3.70 15.63
N PHE A 25 -3.60 3.03 14.61
CA PHE A 25 -4.26 1.85 14.05
C PHE A 25 -3.22 0.82 13.62
N PRO A 26 -2.94 -0.19 14.47
CA PRO A 26 -1.85 -1.14 14.22
C PRO A 26 -2.10 -2.05 13.00
N GLY A 27 -3.34 -2.13 12.52
CA GLY A 27 -3.71 -2.97 11.37
C GLY A 27 -3.38 -2.39 9.99
N VAL A 28 -2.83 -1.17 9.93
CA VAL A 28 -2.43 -0.54 8.66
C VAL A 28 -1.01 -0.02 8.79
N ALA A 29 -0.09 -0.56 7.98
CA ALA A 29 1.27 -0.08 7.90
C ALA A 29 1.50 0.76 6.63
N ALA A 30 2.54 1.59 6.63
CA ALA A 30 2.91 2.41 5.47
C ALA A 30 3.13 1.56 4.19
N LYS A 31 3.61 0.32 4.34
CA LYS A 31 3.82 -0.62 3.22
C LYS A 31 2.51 -1.01 2.52
N ASP A 32 1.38 -0.97 3.22
CA ASP A 32 0.06 -1.33 2.69
C ASP A 32 -0.60 -0.15 1.97
N LEU A 33 -0.04 1.06 2.08
CA LEU A 33 -0.57 2.29 1.48
C LEU A 33 -0.02 2.49 0.07
N TYR A 34 -0.60 1.81 -0.91
CA TYR A 34 -0.28 1.99 -2.33
C TYR A 34 -1.53 2.02 -3.19
N ILE A 35 -1.45 2.66 -4.36
CA ILE A 35 -2.59 2.77 -5.28
C ILE A 35 -3.09 1.37 -5.66
N GLY A 36 -4.39 1.15 -5.47
CA GLY A 36 -5.08 -0.11 -5.72
C GLY A 36 -5.18 -1.03 -4.51
N SER A 37 -4.47 -0.74 -3.42
CA SER A 37 -4.57 -1.55 -2.20
C SER A 37 -5.94 -1.39 -1.52
N MET A 38 -6.35 -2.45 -0.83
CA MET A 38 -7.55 -2.51 -0.01
C MET A 38 -7.12 -2.57 1.45
N ILE A 39 -7.44 -1.53 2.22
CA ILE A 39 -7.16 -1.48 3.66
C ILE A 39 -8.46 -1.57 4.44
N THR A 40 -8.43 -2.19 5.62
CA THR A 40 -9.59 -2.28 6.49
C THR A 40 -9.40 -1.36 7.69
N VAL A 41 -10.30 -0.38 7.86
CA VAL A 41 -10.28 0.55 9.00
C VAL A 41 -11.66 0.56 9.65
N TYR A 42 -11.73 0.22 10.95
CA TYR A 42 -12.99 0.08 11.71
C TYR A 42 -14.09 -0.68 10.95
N SER A 43 -13.77 -1.90 10.49
CA SER A 43 -14.66 -2.80 9.75
C SER A 43 -15.16 -2.27 8.39
N ARG A 44 -14.56 -1.19 7.87
CA ARG A 44 -14.79 -0.70 6.52
C ARG A 44 -13.60 -1.03 5.64
N GLN A 45 -13.84 -1.71 4.51
CA GLN A 45 -12.83 -1.87 3.47
C GLN A 45 -12.79 -0.63 2.60
N LEU A 46 -11.61 -0.05 2.46
CA LEU A 46 -11.35 1.17 1.71
C LEU A 46 -10.29 0.90 0.66
N LYS A 47 -10.59 1.28 -0.58
CA LYS A 47 -9.64 1.20 -1.69
C LYS A 47 -8.87 2.51 -1.79
N ILE A 48 -7.54 2.43 -1.87
CA ILE A 48 -6.71 3.58 -2.19
C ILE A 48 -6.77 3.80 -3.70
N VAL A 49 -7.46 4.85 -4.13
CA VAL A 49 -7.67 5.14 -5.56
C VAL A 49 -6.54 5.99 -6.12
N GLU A 50 -6.11 7.02 -5.38
CA GLU A 50 -5.11 7.99 -5.83
C GLU A 50 -4.45 8.66 -4.62
N TYR A 51 -3.28 9.27 -4.85
CA TYR A 51 -2.67 10.16 -3.87
C TYR A 51 -3.40 11.50 -3.81
N ALA A 52 -3.56 12.06 -2.62
CA ALA A 52 -4.24 13.35 -2.44
C ALA A 52 -3.36 14.56 -2.80
N ASP A 53 -2.03 14.38 -2.87
CA ASP A 53 -1.07 15.46 -3.08
C ASP A 53 0.12 14.98 -3.93
N GLU A 54 0.64 15.87 -4.76
CA GLU A 54 1.77 15.66 -5.67
C GLU A 54 3.07 15.37 -4.91
N PHE A 55 3.28 15.99 -3.74
CA PHE A 55 4.43 15.67 -2.90
C PHE A 55 4.43 14.21 -2.44
N THR A 56 3.25 13.73 -2.03
CA THR A 56 3.06 12.35 -1.58
C THR A 56 3.25 11.40 -2.75
N ARG A 57 2.71 11.76 -3.93
CA ARG A 57 2.92 11.04 -5.17
C ARG A 57 4.40 10.89 -5.49
N SER A 58 5.15 11.99 -5.62
CA SER A 58 6.57 11.94 -5.98
C SER A 58 7.40 11.05 -5.04
N LYS A 59 7.16 11.17 -3.72
CA LYS A 59 7.90 10.37 -2.72
C LYS A 59 7.52 8.89 -2.72
N LEU A 60 6.24 8.56 -2.79
CA LEU A 60 5.78 7.17 -2.73
C LEU A 60 5.90 6.45 -4.06
N GLU A 61 5.72 7.14 -5.18
CA GLU A 61 5.86 6.59 -6.53
C GLU A 61 7.31 6.16 -6.80
N THR A 62 8.30 6.93 -6.34
CA THR A 62 9.72 6.55 -6.41
C THR A 62 10.04 5.30 -5.60
N LEU A 63 9.40 5.13 -4.44
CA LEU A 63 9.59 3.96 -3.56
C LEU A 63 8.88 2.70 -4.07
N LYS A 64 7.89 2.83 -4.95
CA LYS A 64 6.98 1.75 -5.35
C LYS A 64 7.05 1.52 -6.86
N GLY A 65 8.21 1.07 -7.34
CA GLY A 65 8.37 0.59 -8.71
C GLY A 65 7.49 -0.63 -8.98
N ARG A 66 6.73 -0.62 -10.08
CA ARG A 66 6.02 -1.82 -10.57
C ARG A 66 6.98 -2.59 -11.47
N THR A 67 7.30 -3.81 -11.10
CA THR A 67 8.13 -4.72 -11.90
C THR A 67 7.30 -5.91 -12.36
N LEU A 68 7.51 -6.34 -13.60
CA LEU A 68 6.94 -7.57 -14.14
C LEU A 68 8.04 -8.64 -14.17
N ALA A 69 7.81 -9.76 -13.49
CA ALA A 69 8.68 -10.93 -13.54
C ALA A 69 8.03 -12.01 -14.41
N MET A 70 8.77 -12.51 -15.40
CA MET A 70 8.32 -13.59 -16.29
C MET A 70 9.18 -14.82 -16.07
N ILE A 71 8.54 -15.98 -15.91
CA ILE A 71 9.21 -17.27 -15.79
C ILE A 71 9.14 -17.96 -17.15
N LYS A 72 10.29 -18.44 -17.64
CA LYS A 72 10.37 -19.19 -18.90
C LYS A 72 9.63 -20.53 -18.75
N PRO A 73 8.91 -21.02 -19.79
CA PRO A 73 8.18 -22.28 -19.73
C PRO A 73 9.01 -23.48 -19.26
N ASP A 74 10.28 -23.54 -19.66
CA ASP A 74 11.21 -24.61 -19.27
C ASP A 74 11.43 -24.70 -17.74
N ALA A 75 11.19 -23.61 -17.01
CA ALA A 75 11.40 -23.49 -15.57
C ALA A 75 10.10 -23.62 -14.76
N TYR A 76 8.97 -23.98 -15.40
CA TYR A 76 7.69 -24.08 -14.71
C TYR A 76 7.66 -25.13 -13.60
N SER A 77 8.37 -26.24 -13.79
CA SER A 77 8.54 -27.28 -12.77
C SER A 77 9.21 -26.78 -11.48
N HIS A 78 9.92 -25.65 -11.53
CA HIS A 78 10.66 -25.05 -10.42
C HIS A 78 10.11 -23.69 -9.97
N ILE A 79 8.87 -23.32 -10.37
CA ILE A 79 8.26 -22.03 -10.00
C ILE A 79 8.28 -21.80 -8.48
N GLY A 80 8.00 -22.84 -7.69
CA GLY A 80 7.98 -22.75 -6.23
C GLY A 80 9.32 -22.31 -5.65
N ASP A 81 10.41 -22.92 -6.10
CA ASP A 81 11.77 -22.60 -5.65
C ASP A 81 12.16 -21.18 -6.09
N ILE A 82 11.87 -20.83 -7.34
CA ILE A 82 12.15 -19.49 -7.90
C ILE A 82 11.43 -18.39 -7.11
N LEU A 83 10.14 -18.58 -6.83
CA LEU A 83 9.36 -17.61 -6.05
C LEU A 83 9.87 -17.52 -4.61
N THR A 84 10.23 -18.65 -4.00
CA THR A 84 10.72 -18.69 -2.63
C THR A 84 12.03 -17.91 -2.50
N GLU A 85 12.97 -18.08 -3.43
CA GLU A 85 14.23 -17.34 -3.43
C GLU A 85 14.03 -15.84 -3.70
N ILE A 86 13.10 -15.48 -4.60
CA ILE A 86 12.74 -14.08 -4.84
C ILE A 86 12.17 -13.44 -3.56
N VAL A 87 11.29 -14.14 -2.83
CA VAL A 87 10.70 -13.63 -1.58
C VAL A 87 11.73 -13.54 -0.45
N LYS A 88 12.73 -14.44 -0.40
CA LYS A 88 13.82 -14.36 0.58
C LYS A 88 14.81 -13.22 0.30
N ALA A 89 15.02 -12.89 -0.98
CA ALA A 89 16.00 -11.87 -1.38
C ALA A 89 15.46 -10.43 -1.26
N GLY A 90 14.15 -10.23 -1.12
CA GLY A 90 13.48 -8.93 -1.00
C GLY A 90 13.04 -8.60 0.42
#